data_AF-A0A6I7NEZ9-F1
#
_entry.id   AF-A0A6I7NEZ9-F1
#
_cell.length_a   1.000
_cell.length_b   1.000
_cell.length_c   1.000
_cell.angle_alpha   90.00
_cell.angle_beta   90.00
_cell.angle_gamma   90.00
#
_symmetry.space_group_name_H-M   'P 1'
#
loop_
_entity.id
_entity.type
_entity.pdbx_description
1 polymer ?
#
loop_
_entity_poly.entity_id
_entity_poly.type
_entity_poly.pdbx_seq_one_letter_code
_entity_poly.pdbx_strand_id
1 'polypeptide(L)'
;MNKDKQTQMQLIAMGYVTHLLYLLVVIMLVIISASRHSALTIISAVLIPGLISMALATRIIALHHRQASTLTKTLPLLAVAQIPSLMGLVLAFVLLGQS
;
A
#
# COMPACT_ATOMS: atom_id res chain seq x y z
N MET A 1 28.44 12.87 -6.92
CA MET A 1 27.26 11.99 -6.74
C MET A 1 26.31 12.26 -7.90
N ASN A 2 25.98 11.24 -8.70
CA ASN A 2 25.31 11.42 -9.99
C ASN A 2 23.84 11.86 -9.78
N LYS A 3 23.40 12.99 -10.38
CA LYS A 3 22.08 13.58 -10.14
C LYS A 3 20.93 12.58 -10.34
N ASP A 4 21.07 11.66 -11.29
CA ASP A 4 20.09 10.60 -11.56
C ASP A 4 19.89 9.62 -10.40
N LYS A 5 20.95 9.27 -9.66
CA LYS A 5 20.84 8.42 -8.46
C LYS A 5 20.07 9.11 -7.34
N GLN A 6 20.23 10.44 -7.24
CA GLN A 6 19.57 11.24 -6.21
C GLN A 6 18.06 11.34 -6.49
N THR A 7 17.67 11.54 -7.75
CA THR A 7 16.26 11.54 -8.18
C THR A 7 15.61 10.16 -8.01
N GLN A 8 16.34 9.07 -8.32
CA GLN A 8 15.85 7.71 -8.08
C GLN A 8 15.64 7.41 -6.59
N MET A 9 16.57 7.81 -5.71
CA MET A 9 16.40 7.67 -4.26
C MET A 9 15.20 8.46 -3.74
N GLN A 10 14.98 9.68 -4.23
CA GLN A 10 13.82 10.49 -3.83
C GLN A 10 12.49 9.86 -4.25
N LEU A 11 12.43 9.27 -5.45
CA LEU A 11 11.22 8.58 -5.93
C LEU A 11 10.91 7.30 -5.13
N ILE A 12 11.94 6.51 -4.79
CA ILE A 12 11.78 5.33 -3.94
C ILE A 12 11.36 5.76 -2.53
N ALA A 13 11.98 6.80 -1.98
CA ALA A 13 11.61 7.37 -0.68
C ALA A 13 10.17 7.88 -0.68
N MET A 14 9.75 8.59 -1.73
CA MET A 14 8.35 9.00 -1.92
C MET A 14 7.43 7.78 -1.91
N GLY A 15 7.72 6.75 -2.70
CA GLY A 15 6.92 5.52 -2.72
C GLY A 15 6.78 4.88 -1.33
N TYR A 16 7.85 4.89 -0.53
CA TYR A 16 7.85 4.41 0.86
C TYR A 16 6.99 5.28 1.78
N VAL A 17 7.10 6.61 1.66
CA VAL A 17 6.31 7.58 2.44
C VAL A 17 4.83 7.46 2.11
N THR A 18 4.46 7.35 0.83
CA THR A 18 3.06 7.14 0.43
C THR A 18 2.51 5.84 1.00
N HIS A 19 3.34 4.80 1.08
CA HIS A 19 2.94 3.52 1.64
C HIS A 19 2.75 3.59 3.17
N LEU A 20 3.63 4.30 3.87
CA LEU A 20 3.52 4.60 5.30
C LEU A 20 2.25 5.39 5.63
N LEU A 21 1.94 6.40 4.82
CA LEU A 21 0.68 7.16 4.94
C LEU A 21 -0.54 6.26 4.76
N TYR A 22 -0.52 5.37 3.76
CA TYR A 22 -1.61 4.42 3.53
C TYR A 22 -1.80 3.47 4.71
N LEU A 23 -0.71 2.93 5.25
CA LEU A 23 -0.74 2.07 6.43
C LEU A 23 -1.33 2.80 7.64
N LEU A 24 -0.97 4.08 7.83
CA LEU A 24 -1.44 4.90 8.92
C LEU A 24 -2.94 5.19 8.81
N VAL A 25 -3.44 5.47 7.60
CA VAL A 25 -4.87 5.61 7.30
C VAL A 25 -5.63 4.32 7.58
N VAL A 26 -5.09 3.18 7.16
CA VAL A 26 -5.63 1.83 7.41
C VAL A 26 -5.72 1.56 8.92
N ILE A 27 -4.65 1.83 9.68
CA ILE A 27 -4.62 1.66 11.14
C ILE A 27 -5.63 2.59 11.82
N MET A 28 -5.73 3.86 11.41
CA MET A 28 -6.72 4.81 11.93
C MET A 28 -8.15 4.33 11.67
N LEU A 29 -8.44 3.87 10.46
CA LEU A 29 -9.74 3.28 10.09
C LEU A 29 -10.05 2.04 10.95
N VAL A 30 -9.08 1.17 11.16
CA VAL A 30 -9.20 0.01 12.05
C VAL A 30 -9.54 0.44 13.48
N ILE A 31 -8.83 1.41 14.04
CA ILE A 31 -9.05 1.89 15.42
C ILE A 31 -10.45 2.52 15.57
N ILE A 32 -10.87 3.37 14.62
CA ILE A 32 -12.19 4.00 14.62
C ILE A 32 -13.30 2.95 14.49
N SER A 33 -13.06 1.94 13.65
CA SER A 33 -14.05 0.90 13.34
C SER A 33 -14.07 -0.21 14.38
N ALA A 34 -13.01 -0.41 15.18
CA ALA A 34 -12.90 -1.46 16.19
C ALA A 34 -13.98 -1.36 17.28
N SER A 35 -14.48 -0.16 17.55
CA SER A 35 -15.61 0.07 18.46
C SER A 35 -17.00 -0.17 17.85
N ARG A 36 -17.11 -0.25 16.52
CA ARG A 36 -18.40 -0.30 15.80
C ARG A 36 -18.61 -1.59 14.99
N HIS A 37 -17.53 -2.28 14.63
CA HIS A 37 -17.57 -3.42 13.72
C HIS A 37 -16.83 -4.63 14.28
N SER A 38 -17.27 -5.82 13.87
CA SER A 38 -16.60 -7.07 14.21
C SER A 38 -15.14 -7.04 13.73
N ALA A 39 -14.23 -7.55 14.57
CA ALA A 39 -12.82 -7.73 14.24
C ALA A 39 -12.63 -8.49 12.91
N LEU A 40 -13.55 -9.39 12.55
CA LEU A 40 -13.51 -10.16 11.31
C LEU A 40 -13.70 -9.28 10.05
N THR A 41 -14.54 -8.25 10.14
CA THR A 41 -14.78 -7.26 9.07
C THR A 41 -13.54 -6.41 8.84
N ILE A 42 -12.90 -5.99 9.93
CA ILE A 42 -11.67 -5.19 9.91
C ILE A 42 -10.50 -5.99 9.33
N ILE A 43 -10.35 -7.24 9.75
CA ILE A 43 -9.28 -8.12 9.25
C ILE A 43 -9.45 -8.40 7.76
N SER A 44 -10.66 -8.75 7.32
CA SER A 44 -10.92 -9.14 5.93
C SER A 44 -10.93 -7.95 4.95
N ALA A 45 -11.49 -6.81 5.35
CA ALA A 45 -11.59 -5.65 4.48
C ALA A 45 -10.36 -4.75 4.51
N VAL A 46 -9.66 -4.63 5.65
CA VAL A 46 -8.63 -3.61 5.80
C VAL A 46 -7.24 -4.24 5.93
N LEU A 47 -7.09 -5.24 6.81
CA LEU A 47 -5.79 -5.76 7.19
C LEU A 47 -5.19 -6.71 6.14
N ILE A 48 -5.96 -7.71 5.69
CA ILE A 48 -5.50 -8.68 4.67
C ILE A 48 -5.13 -7.98 3.35
N PRO A 49 -5.97 -7.11 2.77
CA PRO A 49 -5.65 -6.48 1.50
C PRO A 49 -4.47 -5.50 1.61
N GLY A 50 -4.34 -4.82 2.76
CA GLY A 50 -3.18 -3.96 3.07
C GLY A 50 -1.86 -4.74 3.13
N LEU A 51 -1.84 -5.91 3.80
CA LEU A 51 -0.67 -6.77 3.87
C LEU A 51 -0.26 -7.35 2.50
N ILE A 52 -1.24 -7.74 1.67
CA ILE A 52 -0.97 -8.22 0.31
C ILE A 52 -0.36 -7.10 -0.55
N SER A 53 -0.91 -5.89 -0.49
CA SER A 53 -0.34 -4.72 -1.15
C SER A 53 1.09 -4.45 -0.71
N MET A 54 1.36 -4.53 0.61
CA MET A 54 2.69 -4.32 1.17
C MET A 54 3.71 -5.36 0.72
N ALA A 55 3.31 -6.64 0.69
CA ALA A 55 4.16 -7.72 0.21
C ALA A 55 4.51 -7.54 -1.27
N LEU A 56 3.54 -7.14 -2.10
CA LEU A 56 3.74 -6.88 -3.53
C LEU A 56 4.68 -5.68 -3.75
N ALA A 57 4.43 -4.55 -3.09
CA ALA A 57 5.26 -3.35 -3.21
C ALA A 57 6.70 -3.63 -2.78
N THR A 58 6.89 -4.33 -1.67
CA THR A 58 8.23 -4.73 -1.17
C THR A 58 8.96 -5.60 -2.20
N ARG A 59 8.26 -6.57 -2.80
CA ARG A 59 8.83 -7.40 -3.87
C ARG A 59 9.24 -6.59 -5.09
N ILE A 60 8.40 -5.65 -5.54
CA ILE A 60 8.68 -4.82 -6.72
C ILE A 60 9.89 -3.91 -6.50
N ILE A 61 9.99 -3.30 -5.32
CA ILE A 61 11.13 -2.47 -4.94
C ILE A 61 12.41 -3.31 -4.86
N ALA A 62 12.34 -4.50 -4.25
CA ALA A 62 13.48 -5.42 -4.18
C ALA A 62 13.93 -5.87 -5.58
N LEU A 63 12.99 -6.13 -6.49
CA LEU A 63 13.28 -6.51 -7.88
C LEU A 63 13.91 -5.36 -8.66
N HIS A 64 13.40 -4.14 -8.47
CA HIS A 64 13.95 -2.92 -9.07
C HIS A 64 15.42 -2.72 -8.67
N HIS A 65 15.71 -2.86 -7.38
CA HIS A 65 17.07 -2.71 -6.85
C HIS A 65 18.02 -3.82 -7.33
N ARG A 66 17.53 -5.05 -7.53
CA ARG A 66 18.35 -6.19 -8.01
C ARG A 66 18.63 -6.14 -9.51
N GLN A 67 17.68 -5.65 -10.32
CA GLN A 67 17.79 -5.70 -11.78
C GLN A 67 18.20 -4.37 -12.43
N ALA A 68 18.48 -3.32 -11.66
CA ALA A 68 18.66 -1.95 -12.17
C ALA A 68 17.55 -1.57 -13.17
N SER A 69 16.33 -1.99 -12.85
CA SER A 69 15.17 -1.84 -13.73
C SER A 69 14.86 -0.36 -13.92
N THR A 70 14.43 0.03 -15.11
CA THR A 70 14.08 1.42 -15.40
C THR A 70 12.81 1.82 -14.63
N LEU A 71 12.79 3.04 -14.07
CA LEU A 71 11.63 3.58 -13.33
C LEU A 71 10.30 3.42 -14.06
N THR A 72 10.32 3.52 -15.39
CA THR A 72 9.15 3.34 -16.27
C THR A 72 8.51 1.97 -16.19
N LYS A 73 9.25 0.92 -15.80
CA LYS A 73 8.70 -0.43 -15.58
C LYS A 73 8.24 -0.64 -14.14
N THR A 74 8.87 0.04 -13.18
CA THR A 74 8.62 -0.16 -11.75
C THR A 74 7.42 0.61 -11.24
N LEU A 75 7.20 1.83 -11.74
CA LEU A 75 6.03 2.67 -11.43
C LEU A 75 4.67 1.98 -11.68
N PRO A 76 4.39 1.42 -12.88
CA PRO A 76 3.12 0.75 -13.13
C PRO A 76 2.96 -0.51 -12.28
N LEU A 77 4.04 -1.24 -11.99
CA LEU A 77 4.00 -2.40 -11.10
C LEU A 77 3.64 -1.99 -9.67
N LEU A 78 4.22 -0.89 -9.16
CA LEU A 78 3.88 -0.32 -7.85
C LEU A 78 2.41 0.11 -7.78
N ALA A 79 1.86 0.68 -8.86
CA ALA A 79 0.44 1.03 -8.93
C ALA A 79 -0.46 -0.22 -8.86
N VAL A 80 -0.10 -1.29 -9.59
CA VAL A 80 -0.82 -2.58 -9.53
C VAL A 80 -0.75 -3.18 -8.11
N ALA A 81 0.38 -3.03 -7.42
CA ALA A 81 0.51 -3.48 -6.05
C ALA A 81 -0.42 -2.74 -5.07
N GLN A 82 -1.00 -1.59 -5.43
CA GLN A 82 -1.98 -0.89 -4.58
C GLN A 82 -3.42 -1.38 -4.77
N ILE A 83 -3.72 -2.13 -5.84
CA ILE A 83 -5.08 -2.62 -6.13
C ILE A 83 -5.69 -3.41 -4.97
N PRO A 84 -4.98 -4.34 -4.31
CA PRO A 84 -5.52 -5.05 -3.14
C PRO A 84 -5.97 -4.09 -2.03
N SER A 85 -5.13 -3.12 -1.65
CA SER A 85 -5.49 -2.13 -0.63
C SER A 85 -6.69 -1.27 -1.04
N LEU A 86 -6.80 -0.89 -2.32
CA LEU A 86 -7.94 -0.13 -2.83
C LEU A 86 -9.23 -0.96 -2.78
N MET A 87 -9.17 -2.23 -3.19
CA MET A 87 -10.31 -3.14 -3.08
C MET A 87 -10.71 -3.36 -1.63
N GLY A 88 -9.74 -3.52 -0.73
CA GLY A 88 -10.00 -3.62 0.70
C GLY A 88 -10.69 -2.38 1.26
N LEU A 89 -10.22 -1.19 0.88
CA LEU A 89 -10.80 0.08 1.28
C LEU A 89 -12.24 0.24 0.76
N VAL A 90 -12.51 -0.13 -0.50
CA VAL A 90 -13.88 -0.17 -1.05
C VAL A 90 -14.76 -1.15 -0.27
N LEU A 91 -14.26 -2.35 0.01
CA LEU A 91 -14.99 -3.36 0.78
C LEU A 91 -15.28 -2.87 2.20
N ALA A 92 -14.33 -2.18 2.83
CA ALA A 92 -14.50 -1.55 4.12
C ALA A 92 -15.60 -0.49 4.04
N PHE A 93 -15.57 0.43 3.07
CA PHE A 93 -16.64 1.41 2.89
C PHE A 93 -18.02 0.79 2.70
N VAL A 94 -18.13 -0.29 1.93
CA VAL A 94 -19.40 -1.02 1.73
C VAL A 94 -19.87 -1.65 3.05
N LEU A 95 -18.99 -2.32 3.79
CA LEU A 95 -19.33 -3.01 5.04
C LEU A 95 -19.59 -2.02 6.20
N LEU A 96 -18.90 -0.88 6.21
CA LEU A 96 -19.11 0.21 7.17
C LEU A 96 -20.39 1.00 6.85
N GLY A 97 -20.74 1.17 5.58
CA GLY A 97 -21.95 1.86 5.15
C GLY A 97 -23.24 1.06 5.34
N GLN A 98 -23.15 -0.23 5.66
CA GLN A 98 -24.30 -1.11 5.90
C GLN A 98 -24.60 -1.37 7.39
N SER A 99 -23.81 -0.84 8.32
CA SER A 99 -24.08 -0.91 9.77
C SER A 99 -24.83 0.31 10.27
#